data_AF-A0A3M0A2D7-F1
#
_entry.id   AF-A0A3M0A2D7-F1
#
_cell.length_a   1.000
_cell.length_b   1.000
_cell.length_c   1.000
_cell.angle_alpha   90.00
_cell.angle_beta   90.00
_cell.angle_gamma   90.00
#
_symmetry.space_group_name_H-M   'P 1'
#
loop_
_entity.id
_entity.type
_entity.pdbx_description
1 polymer ?
#
loop_
_entity_poly.entity_id
_entity_poly.type
_entity_poly.pdbx_seq_one_letter_code
_entity_poly.pdbx_strand_id
1 'polypeptide(L)'
;MILKEKISFIKENNFLKKKLATDFFFLFFSTFLFFSSLAFLLALNDGDPKYVLQFFHPKTTGQKLFWFIFLNIISIIVLLFLPFWFLSSLATILINRYFNFNIFRAIHWLKIKLIVTFKIKLYKEFTKPINLENVEEKTFVNDLDKNYLILHGSKAISYKYRDFWRTPNDLDFISYSIFSNLDNLTNYKNLKIEFKDNILAKMILNKTQIEILLSKTIPQSFIETKKNIKLPNIYWMIASNIHQILKYFLLEENSKEIPKEKVNNSLLDLLFLLSKKGNLNIKKLLKFIKYSYISNFFLSYYLINTTFYDFSEKTLEKLFNYLTLNIKNIENSQELFFLFDMLFAQIKKDKEIIALSKSIYEIIQNKEELELKFLKHSTAENKEISSLQRVFENETQKNEFIYSNYSNCKFKSKAIMLFYNNMQDIANNKLDIRKLLLLELNKRMELTNE
;
A
#
# COMPACT_ATOMS: atom_id res chain seq x y z
N MET A 1 -15.66 9.68 11.53
CA MET A 1 -15.08 10.99 11.19
C MET A 1 -14.12 10.89 10.02
N ILE A 2 -14.27 11.73 8.99
CA ILE A 2 -13.31 11.87 7.87
C ILE A 2 -12.03 12.59 8.32
N LEU A 3 -10.98 12.60 7.49
CA LEU A 3 -9.69 13.20 7.86
C LEU A 3 -9.79 14.67 8.30
N LYS A 4 -10.53 15.49 7.55
CA LYS A 4 -10.70 16.93 7.86
C LYS A 4 -11.27 17.14 9.26
N GLU A 5 -12.32 16.42 9.61
CA GLU A 5 -12.93 16.44 10.95
C GLU A 5 -11.94 16.01 12.03
N LYS A 6 -11.12 14.98 11.78
CA LYS A 6 -10.09 14.54 12.73
C LYS A 6 -9.00 15.59 12.97
N ILE A 7 -8.60 16.33 11.92
CA ILE A 7 -7.65 17.43 12.05
C ILE A 7 -8.24 18.56 12.89
N SER A 8 -9.49 18.98 12.58
CA SER A 8 -10.21 19.97 13.38
C SER A 8 -10.33 19.55 14.84
N PHE A 9 -10.74 18.30 15.10
CA PHE A 9 -10.85 17.75 16.44
C PHE A 9 -9.52 17.86 17.23
N ILE A 10 -8.37 17.57 16.58
CA ILE A 10 -7.04 17.69 17.20
C ILE A 10 -6.74 19.15 17.60
N LYS A 11 -7.03 20.09 16.69
CA LYS A 11 -6.77 21.53 16.89
C LYS A 11 -7.70 22.11 17.97
N GLU A 12 -9.01 21.88 17.87
CA GLU A 12 -10.04 22.41 18.78
C GLU A 12 -9.90 21.91 20.22
N ASN A 13 -9.50 20.65 20.40
CA ASN A 13 -9.29 20.06 21.73
C ASN A 13 -7.87 20.32 22.30
N ASN A 14 -7.08 21.19 21.67
CA ASN A 14 -5.75 21.59 22.13
C ASN A 14 -4.80 20.40 22.40
N PHE A 15 -4.83 19.36 21.55
CA PHE A 15 -3.91 18.24 21.68
C PHE A 15 -2.47 18.58 21.22
N LEU A 16 -2.31 19.68 20.50
CA LEU A 16 -1.04 20.25 20.09
C LEU A 16 -0.53 21.22 21.15
N LYS A 17 0.73 21.05 21.57
CA LYS A 17 1.37 21.86 22.61
C LYS A 17 2.53 22.66 22.00
N LYS A 18 2.64 23.93 22.38
CA LYS A 18 3.75 24.80 21.95
C LYS A 18 5.10 24.40 22.55
N LYS A 19 5.11 23.88 23.78
CA LYS A 19 6.32 23.45 24.51
C LYS A 19 6.12 22.01 25.01
N LEU A 20 7.11 21.15 24.75
CA LEU A 20 7.09 19.73 25.13
C LEU A 20 8.04 19.41 26.28
N ALA A 21 8.78 20.38 26.81
CA ALA A 21 9.79 20.17 27.85
C ALA A 21 9.23 19.45 29.08
N THR A 22 8.02 19.79 29.49
CA THR A 22 7.33 19.14 30.61
C THR A 22 6.95 17.69 30.30
N ASP A 23 6.49 17.40 29.09
CA ASP A 23 6.18 16.02 28.68
C ASP A 23 7.45 15.15 28.59
N PHE A 24 8.58 15.70 28.13
CA PHE A 24 9.87 15.00 28.17
C PHE A 24 10.36 14.75 29.60
N PHE A 25 10.24 15.75 30.48
CA PHE A 25 10.55 15.59 31.90
C PHE A 25 9.70 14.49 32.53
N PHE A 26 8.38 14.50 32.31
CA PHE A 26 7.49 13.47 32.84
C PHE A 26 7.73 12.09 32.22
N LEU A 27 8.13 12.00 30.95
CA LEU A 27 8.52 10.75 30.32
C LEU A 27 9.76 10.16 31.02
N PHE A 28 10.80 10.97 31.22
CA PHE A 28 12.01 10.56 31.95
C PHE A 28 11.69 10.19 33.40
N PHE A 29 10.94 11.04 34.10
CA PHE A 29 10.62 10.86 35.51
C PHE A 29 9.76 9.61 35.77
N SER A 30 8.75 9.36 34.93
CA SER A 30 7.94 8.13 35.03
C SER A 30 8.78 6.88 34.77
N THR A 31 9.73 6.94 33.84
CA THR A 31 10.68 5.84 33.57
C THR A 31 11.59 5.60 34.77
N PHE A 32 12.18 6.67 35.33
CA PHE A 32 13.03 6.59 36.51
C PHE A 32 12.28 6.01 37.72
N LEU A 33 11.08 6.53 38.01
CA LEU A 33 10.25 6.03 39.10
C LEU A 33 9.85 4.57 38.92
N PHE A 34 9.67 4.10 37.68
CA PHE A 34 9.33 2.71 37.41
C PHE A 34 10.46 1.78 37.84
N PHE A 35 11.69 2.07 37.41
CA PHE A 35 12.86 1.27 37.81
C PHE A 35 13.13 1.37 39.31
N SER A 36 12.99 2.55 39.91
CA SER A 36 13.15 2.74 41.35
C SER A 36 12.09 1.97 42.16
N SER A 37 10.82 1.99 41.72
CA SER A 37 9.73 1.24 42.38
C SER A 37 9.91 -0.27 42.23
N LEU A 38 10.40 -0.72 41.07
CA LEU A 38 10.71 -2.12 40.82
C LEU A 38 11.88 -2.60 41.70
N ALA A 39 12.96 -1.83 41.77
CA ALA A 39 14.10 -2.13 42.63
C ALA A 39 13.69 -2.15 44.11
N PHE A 40 12.85 -1.20 44.54
CA PHE A 40 12.31 -1.18 45.90
C PHE A 40 11.44 -2.40 46.21
N LEU A 41 10.57 -2.80 45.28
CA LEU A 41 9.74 -4.00 45.43
C LEU A 41 10.58 -5.28 45.49
N LEU A 42 11.66 -5.37 44.70
CA LEU A 42 12.61 -6.48 44.77
C LEU A 42 13.34 -6.47 46.12
N ALA A 43 13.87 -5.33 46.55
CA ALA A 43 14.55 -5.20 47.84
C ALA A 43 13.66 -5.55 49.03
N LEU A 44 12.36 -5.23 48.96
CA LEU A 44 11.37 -5.64 49.97
C LEU A 44 11.20 -7.15 50.06
N ASN A 45 11.32 -7.87 48.95
CA ASN A 45 11.02 -9.30 48.85
C ASN A 45 12.26 -10.21 48.91
N ASP A 46 13.45 -9.69 48.57
CA ASP A 46 14.69 -10.45 48.40
C ASP A 46 15.64 -10.38 49.63
N GLY A 47 15.40 -9.45 50.57
CA GLY A 47 16.24 -9.25 51.75
C GLY A 47 15.42 -9.05 53.04
N ASP A 48 16.00 -9.39 54.18
CA ASP A 48 15.40 -9.23 55.52
C ASP A 48 14.69 -7.86 55.61
N PRO A 49 13.34 -7.82 55.61
CA PRO A 49 12.58 -6.58 55.43
C PRO A 49 12.78 -5.59 56.58
N LYS A 50 13.54 -5.98 57.61
CA LYS A 50 14.01 -5.14 58.72
C LYS A 50 14.60 -3.81 58.25
N TYR A 51 15.39 -3.75 57.19
CA TYR A 51 16.02 -2.47 56.78
C TYR A 51 15.02 -1.42 56.28
N VAL A 52 13.98 -1.85 55.55
CA VAL A 52 12.93 -0.94 55.06
C VAL A 52 11.88 -0.69 56.14
N LEU A 53 11.54 -1.71 56.94
CA LEU A 53 10.56 -1.61 58.02
C LEU A 53 11.09 -0.84 59.24
N GLN A 54 12.41 -0.75 59.45
CA GLN A 54 13.03 0.04 60.53
C GLN A 54 12.63 1.53 60.45
N PHE A 55 12.43 2.05 59.24
CA PHE A 55 12.01 3.44 59.02
C PHE A 55 10.63 3.76 59.62
N PHE A 56 9.79 2.74 59.81
CA PHE A 56 8.42 2.86 60.34
C PHE A 56 8.32 2.53 61.84
N HIS A 57 9.44 2.20 62.50
CA HIS A 57 9.52 1.81 63.91
C HIS A 57 8.37 0.87 64.41
N PRO A 58 8.06 -0.24 63.72
CA PRO A 58 6.97 -1.12 64.12
C PRO A 58 7.33 -1.84 65.43
N LYS A 59 6.49 -1.64 66.46
CA LYS A 59 6.68 -2.17 67.81
C LYS A 59 6.24 -3.62 67.95
N THR A 60 5.36 -4.12 67.08
CA THR A 60 4.83 -5.48 67.12
C THR A 60 5.01 -6.24 65.80
N THR A 61 5.00 -7.57 65.84
CA THR A 61 5.07 -8.43 64.65
C THR A 61 3.89 -8.19 63.71
N GLY A 62 2.68 -7.95 64.24
CA GLY A 62 1.51 -7.60 63.44
C GLY A 62 1.67 -6.27 62.69
N GLN A 63 2.30 -5.26 63.31
CA GLN A 63 2.60 -3.98 62.65
C GLN A 63 3.63 -4.15 61.51
N LYS A 64 4.65 -5.01 61.70
CA LYS A 64 5.62 -5.34 60.64
C LYS A 64 4.94 -5.97 59.42
N LEU A 65 4.06 -6.95 59.66
CA LEU A 65 3.30 -7.61 58.60
C LEU A 65 2.36 -6.64 57.88
N PHE A 66 1.66 -5.79 58.63
CA PHE A 66 0.79 -4.76 58.06
C PHE A 66 1.57 -3.82 57.14
N TRP A 67 2.68 -3.24 57.60
CA TRP A 67 3.51 -2.34 56.77
C TRP A 67 4.09 -3.04 55.55
N PHE A 68 4.53 -4.29 55.70
CA PHE A 68 5.03 -5.08 54.56
C PHE A 68 3.95 -5.26 53.49
N ILE A 69 2.74 -5.68 53.88
CA ILE A 69 1.62 -5.85 52.94
C ILE A 69 1.24 -4.50 52.32
N PHE A 70 1.13 -3.46 53.13
CA PHE A 70 0.76 -2.11 52.68
C PHE A 70 1.76 -1.56 51.65
N LEU A 71 3.07 -1.65 51.92
CA LEU A 71 4.11 -1.19 51.00
C LEU A 71 4.09 -1.97 49.69
N ASN A 72 3.92 -3.30 49.75
CA ASN A 72 3.78 -4.12 48.54
C ASN A 72 2.57 -3.69 47.70
N ILE A 73 1.40 -3.49 48.32
CA ILE A 73 0.18 -3.03 47.63
C ILE A 73 0.43 -1.66 46.98
N ILE A 74 1.02 -0.71 47.70
CA ILE A 74 1.33 0.62 47.15
C ILE A 74 2.31 0.52 45.98
N SER A 75 3.40 -0.23 46.14
CA SER A 75 4.40 -0.41 45.08
C SER A 75 3.79 -1.03 43.83
N ILE A 76 2.91 -2.02 43.99
CA ILE A 76 2.16 -2.61 42.87
C ILE A 76 1.25 -1.56 42.21
N ILE A 77 0.48 -0.80 42.98
CA ILE A 77 -0.40 0.27 42.44
C ILE A 77 0.42 1.32 41.68
N VAL A 78 1.55 1.76 42.22
CA VAL A 78 2.46 2.72 41.58
C VAL A 78 3.02 2.13 40.28
N LEU A 79 3.49 0.89 40.29
CA LEU A 79 3.99 0.20 39.09
C LEU A 79 2.92 0.04 38.02
N LEU A 80 1.65 -0.11 38.41
CA LEU A 80 0.54 -0.15 37.46
C LEU A 80 0.22 1.23 36.88
N PHE A 81 0.37 2.31 37.65
CA PHE A 81 0.06 3.68 37.22
C PHE A 81 1.15 4.29 36.33
N LEU A 82 2.43 4.01 36.60
CA LEU A 82 3.57 4.60 35.88
C LEU A 82 3.55 4.35 34.35
N PRO A 83 3.17 3.17 33.83
CA PRO A 83 2.98 2.95 32.40
C PRO A 83 1.94 3.87 31.76
N PHE A 84 0.82 4.17 32.44
CA PHE A 84 -0.18 5.10 31.92
C PHE A 84 0.36 6.52 31.83
N TRP A 85 1.11 6.95 32.86
CA TRP A 85 1.76 8.25 32.86
C TRP A 85 2.81 8.36 31.74
N PHE A 86 3.67 7.35 31.62
CA PHE A 86 4.66 7.24 30.56
C PHE A 86 4.01 7.33 29.17
N LEU A 87 2.98 6.51 28.91
CA LEU A 87 2.29 6.48 27.62
C LEU A 87 1.57 7.79 27.32
N SER A 88 1.01 8.47 28.32
CA SER A 88 0.35 9.78 28.15
C SER A 88 1.34 10.86 27.69
N SER A 89 2.51 10.92 28.34
CA SER A 89 3.59 11.84 27.97
C SER A 89 4.16 11.50 26.59
N LEU A 90 4.44 10.22 26.33
CA LEU A 90 4.94 9.73 25.05
C LEU A 90 3.97 10.06 23.92
N ALA A 91 2.68 9.79 24.10
CA ALA A 91 1.66 10.07 23.10
C ALA A 91 1.56 11.57 22.81
N THR A 92 1.70 12.44 23.81
CA THR A 92 1.72 13.90 23.60
C THR A 92 2.89 14.35 22.74
N ILE A 93 4.10 13.85 23.04
CA ILE A 93 5.31 14.13 22.25
C ILE A 93 5.12 13.66 20.81
N LEU A 94 4.64 12.43 20.63
CA LEU A 94 4.50 11.82 19.32
C LEU A 94 3.36 12.41 18.49
N ILE A 95 2.25 12.84 19.11
CA ILE A 95 1.21 13.62 18.41
C ILE A 95 1.82 14.88 17.82
N ASN A 96 2.56 15.66 18.61
CA ASN A 96 3.15 16.92 18.15
C ASN A 96 4.23 16.70 17.09
N ARG A 97 5.10 15.70 17.28
CA ARG A 97 6.12 15.32 16.30
C ARG A 97 5.50 14.89 14.98
N TYR A 98 4.49 14.03 15.04
CA TYR A 98 3.89 13.47 13.83
C TYR A 98 2.83 14.35 13.20
N PHE A 99 2.31 15.37 13.88
CA PHE A 99 1.20 16.16 13.35
C PHE A 99 1.54 16.78 12.00
N ASN A 100 2.70 17.42 11.84
CA ASN A 100 3.12 17.96 10.55
C ASN A 100 3.82 16.92 9.64
N PHE A 101 4.37 15.87 10.23
CA PHE A 101 5.11 14.84 9.50
C PHE A 101 4.20 13.85 8.79
N ASN A 102 3.29 13.20 9.53
CA ASN A 102 2.27 12.31 8.99
C ASN A 102 1.05 12.32 9.92
N ILE A 103 -0.02 12.96 9.45
CA ILE A 103 -1.26 13.09 10.22
C ILE A 103 -1.83 11.76 10.70
N PHE A 104 -1.71 10.68 9.93
CA PHE A 104 -2.26 9.37 10.30
C PHE A 104 -1.47 8.72 11.44
N ARG A 105 -0.15 8.97 11.53
CA ARG A 105 0.65 8.57 12.70
C ARG A 105 0.24 9.37 13.93
N ALA A 106 0.01 10.68 13.80
CA ALA A 106 -0.49 11.50 14.90
C ALA A 106 -1.88 11.04 15.39
N ILE A 107 -2.80 10.71 14.47
CA ILE A 107 -4.12 10.16 14.77
C ILE A 107 -4.01 8.84 15.55
N HIS A 108 -3.06 7.96 15.21
CA HIS A 108 -2.83 6.72 15.94
C HIS A 108 -2.40 7.01 17.40
N TRP A 109 -1.46 7.92 17.62
CA TRP A 109 -1.03 8.32 18.96
C TRP A 109 -2.10 9.06 19.75
N LEU A 110 -2.97 9.82 19.09
CA LEU A 110 -4.14 10.41 19.74
C LEU A 110 -5.10 9.34 20.28
N LYS A 111 -5.37 8.28 19.51
CA LYS A 111 -6.20 7.16 20.00
C LYS A 111 -5.62 6.56 21.28
N ILE A 112 -4.30 6.33 21.32
CA ILE A 112 -3.60 5.84 22.51
C ILE A 112 -3.77 6.83 23.66
N LYS A 113 -3.50 8.13 23.43
CA LYS A 113 -3.66 9.19 24.43
C LYS A 113 -5.05 9.22 25.05
N LEU A 114 -6.10 9.11 24.23
CA LEU A 114 -7.48 9.14 24.72
C LEU A 114 -7.81 7.92 25.59
N ILE A 115 -7.27 6.74 25.27
CA ILE A 115 -7.42 5.53 26.09
C ILE A 115 -6.69 5.68 27.43
N VAL A 116 -5.40 6.04 27.41
CA VAL A 116 -4.57 6.10 28.64
C VAL A 116 -4.95 7.24 29.57
N THR A 117 -5.63 8.27 29.06
CA THR A 117 -6.21 9.36 29.87
C THR A 117 -7.68 9.12 30.21
N PHE A 118 -8.20 7.91 29.96
CA PHE A 118 -9.57 7.50 30.24
C PHE A 118 -10.66 8.40 29.61
N LYS A 119 -10.33 9.10 28.52
CA LYS A 119 -11.26 9.93 27.73
C LYS A 119 -12.10 9.09 26.76
N ILE A 120 -12.81 8.10 27.30
CA ILE A 120 -13.52 7.06 26.52
C ILE A 120 -14.63 7.66 25.63
N LYS A 121 -15.36 8.67 26.10
CA LYS A 121 -16.39 9.36 25.31
C LYS A 121 -15.80 9.96 24.03
N LEU A 122 -14.72 10.74 24.18
CA LEU A 122 -13.99 11.35 23.07
C LEU A 122 -13.37 10.30 22.16
N TYR A 123 -12.84 9.20 22.71
CA TYR A 123 -12.33 8.09 21.92
C TYR A 123 -13.41 7.47 21.02
N LYS A 124 -14.60 7.17 21.58
CA LYS A 124 -15.72 6.58 20.82
C LYS A 124 -16.17 7.50 19.69
N GLU A 125 -16.28 8.79 19.98
CA GLU A 125 -16.62 9.81 18.99
C GLU A 125 -15.57 9.89 17.86
N PHE A 126 -14.30 9.96 18.23
CA PHE A 126 -13.16 10.08 17.30
C PHE A 126 -12.96 8.85 16.42
N THR A 127 -13.28 7.65 16.92
CA THR A 127 -13.07 6.37 16.24
C THR A 127 -14.29 5.86 15.48
N LYS A 128 -15.39 6.60 15.48
CA LYS A 128 -16.61 6.22 14.76
C LYS A 128 -16.28 5.92 13.28
N PRO A 129 -16.54 4.69 12.81
CA PRO A 129 -16.18 4.27 11.45
C PRO A 129 -16.94 5.09 10.42
N ILE A 130 -16.28 5.37 9.29
CA ILE A 130 -16.87 6.09 8.16
C ILE A 130 -17.61 5.11 7.24
N ASN A 131 -17.12 3.87 7.16
CA ASN A 131 -17.64 2.83 6.27
C ASN A 131 -18.37 1.76 7.08
N LEU A 132 -19.67 1.62 6.86
CA LEU A 132 -20.40 0.40 7.16
C LEU A 132 -20.15 -0.56 5.98
N GLU A 133 -19.70 -1.80 6.26
CA GLU A 133 -19.48 -2.81 5.21
C GLU A 133 -20.82 -3.04 4.47
N ASN A 134 -20.90 -2.68 3.19
CA ASN A 134 -22.06 -3.00 2.35
C ASN A 134 -22.02 -4.50 2.02
N VAL A 135 -23.00 -5.24 2.51
CA VAL A 135 -23.07 -6.70 2.34
C VAL A 135 -23.10 -7.09 0.86
N GLU A 136 -23.80 -6.33 0.03
CA GLU A 136 -23.93 -6.60 -1.41
C GLU A 136 -22.61 -6.37 -2.15
N GLU A 137 -21.91 -5.26 -1.85
CA GLU A 137 -20.56 -5.03 -2.40
C GLU A 137 -19.59 -6.15 -1.99
N LYS A 138 -19.68 -6.61 -0.74
CA LYS A 138 -18.82 -7.68 -0.23
C LYS A 138 -19.07 -9.00 -0.93
N THR A 139 -20.34 -9.34 -1.18
CA THR A 139 -20.72 -10.52 -1.97
C THR A 139 -20.18 -10.41 -3.40
N PHE A 140 -20.33 -9.24 -4.03
CA PHE A 140 -19.81 -8.99 -5.37
C PHE A 140 -18.29 -9.13 -5.45
N VAL A 141 -17.55 -8.59 -4.48
CA VAL A 141 -16.08 -8.75 -4.37
C VAL A 141 -15.69 -10.23 -4.27
N ASN A 142 -16.42 -11.02 -3.48
CA ASN A 142 -16.15 -12.45 -3.31
C ASN A 142 -16.43 -13.24 -4.59
N ASP A 143 -17.44 -12.87 -5.36
CA ASP A 143 -17.72 -13.54 -6.62
C ASP A 143 -16.75 -13.16 -7.74
N LEU A 144 -16.22 -11.94 -7.74
CA LEU A 144 -15.11 -11.59 -8.60
C LEU A 144 -13.83 -12.37 -8.25
N ASP A 145 -13.59 -12.67 -6.96
CA ASP A 145 -12.46 -13.53 -6.57
C ASP A 145 -12.55 -14.95 -7.17
N LYS A 146 -13.76 -15.51 -7.30
CA LYS A 146 -13.98 -16.81 -7.97
C LYS A 146 -13.61 -16.77 -9.46
N ASN A 147 -13.69 -15.59 -10.08
CA ASN A 147 -13.31 -15.34 -11.47
C ASN A 147 -11.85 -14.85 -11.60
N TYR A 148 -11.03 -15.11 -10.58
CA TYR A 148 -9.62 -14.72 -10.53
C TYR A 148 -9.35 -13.21 -10.60
N LEU A 149 -10.30 -12.41 -10.13
CA LEU A 149 -10.20 -10.96 -10.07
C LEU A 149 -10.08 -10.51 -8.62
N ILE A 150 -9.19 -9.57 -8.36
CA ILE A 150 -8.93 -9.07 -7.02
C ILE A 150 -9.15 -7.56 -6.95
N LEU A 151 -9.81 -7.13 -5.88
CA LEU A 151 -10.02 -5.72 -5.58
C LEU A 151 -8.66 -5.02 -5.41
N HIS A 152 -8.47 -3.88 -6.08
CA HIS A 152 -7.31 -3.02 -5.91
C HIS A 152 -7.72 -1.57 -5.62
N GLY A 153 -6.75 -0.65 -5.74
CA GLY A 153 -7.00 0.77 -5.56
C GLY A 153 -7.45 1.14 -4.14
N SER A 154 -8.18 2.23 -4.05
CA SER A 154 -8.58 2.86 -2.78
C SER A 154 -9.52 1.97 -1.96
N LYS A 155 -10.43 1.25 -2.64
CA LYS A 155 -11.37 0.35 -1.97
C LYS A 155 -10.68 -0.88 -1.38
N ALA A 156 -9.65 -1.42 -2.03
CA ALA A 156 -8.86 -2.49 -1.41
C ALA A 156 -8.20 -2.03 -0.09
N ILE A 157 -7.73 -0.78 -0.03
CA ILE A 157 -7.16 -0.20 1.20
C ILE A 157 -8.24 -0.09 2.28
N SER A 158 -9.44 0.37 1.93
CA SER A 158 -10.56 0.53 2.89
C SER A 158 -11.07 -0.80 3.44
N TYR A 159 -11.13 -1.85 2.60
CA TYR A 159 -11.43 -3.21 3.03
C TYR A 159 -10.35 -3.76 3.98
N LYS A 160 -9.08 -3.47 3.68
CA LYS A 160 -7.95 -3.90 4.49
C LYS A 160 -7.87 -3.19 5.84
N TYR A 161 -8.18 -1.89 5.91
CA TYR A 161 -8.03 -1.07 7.10
C TYR A 161 -9.33 -0.34 7.45
N ARG A 162 -9.99 -0.80 8.52
CA ARG A 162 -11.27 -0.24 9.01
C ARG A 162 -11.22 1.26 9.33
N ASP A 163 -10.04 1.79 9.63
CA ASP A 163 -9.83 3.21 9.94
C ASP A 163 -9.35 4.04 8.75
N PHE A 164 -9.58 3.54 7.52
CA PHE A 164 -9.35 4.30 6.29
C PHE A 164 -10.09 5.64 6.33
N TRP A 165 -9.47 6.66 5.75
CA TRP A 165 -9.72 8.05 6.11
C TRP A 165 -10.85 8.71 5.33
N ARG A 166 -11.33 8.05 4.28
CA ARG A 166 -12.44 8.46 3.41
C ARG A 166 -13.26 7.26 2.94
N THR A 167 -14.38 7.53 2.29
CA THR A 167 -15.17 6.53 1.55
C THR A 167 -14.72 6.54 0.10
N PRO A 168 -14.19 5.42 -0.45
CA PRO A 168 -13.96 5.29 -1.89
C PRO A 168 -15.27 5.20 -2.66
N ASN A 169 -15.30 5.78 -3.86
CA ASN A 169 -16.50 5.91 -4.70
C ASN A 169 -16.59 4.81 -5.78
N ASP A 170 -15.50 4.08 -5.98
CA ASP A 170 -15.28 3.12 -7.05
C ASP A 170 -14.78 1.77 -6.50
N LEU A 171 -14.99 0.73 -7.32
CA LEU A 171 -14.42 -0.60 -7.13
C LEU A 171 -13.53 -0.93 -8.33
N ASP A 172 -12.22 -0.94 -8.11
CA ASP A 172 -11.29 -1.31 -9.16
C ASP A 172 -10.84 -2.77 -8.99
N PHE A 173 -10.79 -3.54 -10.07
CA PHE A 173 -10.33 -4.93 -10.07
C PHE A 173 -9.22 -5.17 -11.09
N ILE A 174 -8.29 -6.05 -10.75
CA ILE A 174 -7.24 -6.56 -11.64
C ILE A 174 -7.24 -8.08 -11.64
N SER A 175 -6.71 -8.68 -12.70
CA SER A 175 -6.51 -10.13 -12.77
C SER A 175 -5.40 -10.59 -11.84
N TYR A 176 -5.53 -11.79 -11.27
CA TYR A 176 -4.40 -12.51 -10.66
C TYR A 176 -4.14 -13.88 -11.30
N SER A 177 -4.85 -14.15 -12.40
CA SER A 177 -4.70 -15.36 -13.21
C SER A 177 -4.91 -15.01 -14.69
N ILE A 178 -4.28 -15.77 -15.57
CA ILE A 178 -4.54 -15.71 -17.01
C ILE A 178 -5.96 -16.21 -17.36
N PHE A 179 -6.58 -17.00 -16.47
CA PHE A 179 -7.92 -17.57 -16.64
C PHE A 179 -9.04 -16.62 -16.20
N SER A 180 -8.71 -15.36 -15.87
CA SER A 180 -9.69 -14.37 -15.45
C SER A 180 -10.68 -14.11 -16.58
N ASN A 181 -11.97 -14.23 -16.29
CA ASN A 181 -13.05 -14.00 -17.25
C ASN A 181 -14.23 -13.30 -16.57
N LEU A 182 -15.19 -12.85 -17.37
CA LEU A 182 -16.35 -12.07 -16.92
C LEU A 182 -17.67 -12.71 -17.34
N ASP A 183 -17.68 -14.00 -17.66
CA ASP A 183 -18.81 -14.63 -18.34
C ASP A 183 -20.00 -14.86 -17.41
N ASN A 184 -19.72 -15.06 -16.11
CA ASN A 184 -20.73 -15.33 -15.10
C ASN A 184 -21.32 -14.07 -14.42
N LEU A 185 -20.94 -12.86 -14.84
CA LEU A 185 -21.31 -11.62 -14.14
C LEU A 185 -22.67 -11.03 -14.54
N THR A 186 -23.25 -11.46 -15.66
CA THR A 186 -24.52 -10.91 -16.18
C THR A 186 -25.73 -11.20 -15.30
N ASN A 187 -25.63 -12.12 -14.34
CA ASN A 187 -26.73 -12.57 -13.47
C ASN A 187 -26.90 -11.72 -12.20
N TYR A 188 -26.07 -10.70 -11.99
CA TYR A 188 -26.15 -9.85 -10.80
C TYR A 188 -27.29 -8.84 -10.86
N LYS A 189 -28.21 -8.91 -9.89
CA LYS A 189 -29.27 -7.91 -9.73
C LYS A 189 -28.65 -6.52 -9.54
N ASN A 190 -29.19 -5.51 -10.24
CA ASN A 190 -28.73 -4.12 -10.21
C ASN A 190 -27.31 -3.85 -10.76
N LEU A 191 -26.71 -4.81 -11.48
CA LEU A 191 -25.50 -4.58 -12.25
C LEU A 191 -25.85 -4.08 -13.66
N LYS A 192 -25.34 -2.91 -14.04
CA LYS A 192 -25.39 -2.39 -15.40
C LYS A 192 -24.00 -2.48 -16.02
N ILE A 193 -23.85 -3.19 -17.13
CA ILE A 193 -22.61 -3.20 -17.91
C ILE A 193 -22.63 -1.99 -18.85
N GLU A 194 -21.67 -1.08 -18.69
CA GLU A 194 -21.52 0.09 -19.57
C GLU A 194 -20.60 -0.22 -20.75
N PHE A 195 -19.55 -0.98 -20.50
CA PHE A 195 -18.59 -1.41 -21.50
C PHE A 195 -17.95 -2.74 -21.06
N LYS A 196 -17.72 -3.66 -22.00
CA LYS A 196 -17.01 -4.91 -21.75
C LYS A 196 -16.28 -5.32 -23.03
N ASP A 197 -14.96 -5.43 -22.94
CA ASP A 197 -14.13 -6.18 -23.88
C ASP A 197 -13.21 -7.13 -23.10
N ASN A 198 -12.24 -7.77 -23.76
CA ASN A 198 -11.33 -8.71 -23.07
C ASN A 198 -10.12 -8.01 -22.41
N ILE A 199 -9.98 -6.70 -22.53
CA ILE A 199 -8.89 -5.88 -21.94
C ILE A 199 -9.38 -5.18 -20.66
N LEU A 200 -10.59 -4.65 -20.69
CA LEU A 200 -11.23 -3.91 -19.61
C LEU A 200 -12.77 -4.05 -19.64
N ALA A 201 -13.38 -3.87 -18.47
CA ALA A 201 -14.82 -3.70 -18.35
C ALA A 201 -15.16 -2.54 -17.41
N LYS A 202 -16.25 -1.84 -17.72
CA LYS A 202 -16.84 -0.79 -16.90
C LYS A 202 -18.28 -1.15 -16.60
N MET A 203 -18.63 -1.13 -15.32
CA MET A 203 -19.95 -1.52 -14.83
C MET A 203 -20.40 -0.56 -13.73
N ILE A 204 -21.69 -0.58 -13.42
CA ILE A 204 -22.28 0.13 -12.30
C ILE A 204 -23.07 -0.87 -11.47
N LEU A 205 -22.76 -0.95 -10.17
CA LEU A 205 -23.53 -1.71 -9.17
C LEU A 205 -24.08 -0.73 -8.14
N ASN A 206 -25.40 -0.58 -8.07
CA ASN A 206 -26.05 0.31 -7.08
C ASN A 206 -25.48 1.74 -7.02
N LYS A 207 -25.18 2.33 -8.19
CA LYS A 207 -24.54 3.66 -8.36
C LYS A 207 -23.05 3.71 -8.04
N THR A 208 -22.43 2.60 -7.64
CA THR A 208 -20.97 2.48 -7.49
C THR A 208 -20.36 2.08 -8.83
N GLN A 209 -19.38 2.86 -9.29
CA GLN A 209 -18.63 2.55 -10.50
C GLN A 209 -17.68 1.36 -10.25
N ILE A 210 -17.62 0.45 -11.21
CA ILE A 210 -16.72 -0.69 -11.20
C ILE A 210 -15.85 -0.61 -12.45
N GLU A 211 -14.54 -0.67 -12.27
CA GLU A 211 -13.58 -0.82 -13.36
C GLU A 211 -12.85 -2.15 -13.17
N ILE A 212 -12.83 -2.99 -14.22
CA ILE A 212 -12.11 -4.26 -14.21
C ILE A 212 -11.05 -4.21 -15.31
N LEU A 213 -9.79 -4.36 -14.95
CA LEU A 213 -8.66 -4.35 -15.86
C LEU A 213 -8.11 -5.77 -16.04
N LEU A 214 -8.63 -6.49 -17.04
CA LEU A 214 -8.23 -7.86 -17.36
C LEU A 214 -6.78 -7.94 -17.88
N SER A 215 -6.36 -6.93 -18.65
CA SER A 215 -5.00 -6.80 -19.17
C SER A 215 -3.94 -6.67 -18.06
N LYS A 216 -4.29 -6.04 -16.94
CA LYS A 216 -3.41 -5.83 -15.80
C LYS A 216 -3.43 -7.05 -14.88
N THR A 217 -2.26 -7.53 -14.46
CA THR A 217 -2.14 -8.72 -13.60
C THR A 217 -1.27 -8.52 -12.36
N ILE A 218 -1.63 -9.17 -11.25
CA ILE A 218 -0.85 -9.25 -10.01
C ILE A 218 -0.45 -10.71 -9.73
N PRO A 219 0.84 -11.02 -9.58
CA PRO A 219 1.29 -12.34 -9.14
C PRO A 219 0.72 -12.73 -7.77
N GLN A 220 0.31 -13.99 -7.63
CA GLN A 220 -0.31 -14.51 -6.41
C GLN A 220 0.56 -14.32 -5.15
N SER A 221 1.90 -14.32 -5.29
CA SER A 221 2.84 -14.05 -4.21
C SER A 221 2.68 -12.66 -3.57
N PHE A 222 1.97 -11.74 -4.21
CA PHE A 222 1.70 -10.39 -3.70
C PHE A 222 0.30 -10.22 -3.12
N ILE A 223 -0.48 -11.29 -3.05
CA ILE A 223 -1.83 -11.32 -2.52
C ILE A 223 -1.81 -11.88 -1.10
N GLU A 224 -2.62 -11.31 -0.22
CA GLU A 224 -2.86 -11.82 1.13
C GLU A 224 -4.36 -11.91 1.39
N THR A 225 -4.77 -12.82 2.27
CA THR A 225 -6.19 -12.94 2.66
C THR A 225 -6.43 -12.21 3.96
N LYS A 226 -7.42 -11.32 4.00
CA LYS A 226 -7.84 -10.61 5.21
C LYS A 226 -9.36 -10.61 5.32
N LYS A 227 -9.90 -11.09 6.45
CA LYS A 227 -11.35 -11.27 6.66
C LYS A 227 -12.04 -12.01 5.50
N ASN A 228 -11.43 -13.10 5.04
CA ASN A 228 -11.91 -13.95 3.94
C ASN A 228 -11.97 -13.26 2.56
N ILE A 229 -11.27 -12.13 2.38
CA ILE A 229 -11.16 -11.44 1.10
C ILE A 229 -9.69 -11.40 0.70
N LYS A 230 -9.38 -11.82 -0.52
CA LYS A 230 -8.05 -11.67 -1.10
C LYS A 230 -7.82 -10.19 -1.43
N LEU A 231 -6.72 -9.64 -0.95
CA LEU A 231 -6.33 -8.25 -1.17
C LEU A 231 -4.83 -8.16 -1.47
N PRO A 232 -4.37 -7.15 -2.23
CA PRO A 232 -2.95 -6.93 -2.39
C PRO A 232 -2.26 -6.69 -1.05
N ASN A 233 -1.02 -7.16 -0.94
CA ASN A 233 -0.21 -6.86 0.22
C ASN A 233 0.15 -5.35 0.23
N ILE A 234 0.54 -4.85 1.40
CA ILE A 234 0.77 -3.41 1.58
C ILE A 234 1.88 -2.84 0.68
N TYR A 235 2.94 -3.60 0.37
CA TYR A 235 3.98 -3.12 -0.53
C TYR A 235 3.45 -2.96 -1.96
N TRP A 236 2.58 -3.86 -2.41
CA TRP A 236 1.89 -3.74 -3.70
C TRP A 236 0.94 -2.54 -3.72
N MET A 237 0.19 -2.31 -2.63
CA MET A 237 -0.70 -1.15 -2.51
C MET A 237 0.09 0.16 -2.60
N ILE A 238 1.22 0.27 -1.90
CA ILE A 238 2.12 1.44 -1.96
C ILE A 238 2.67 1.62 -3.39
N ALA A 239 3.22 0.57 -3.99
CA ALA A 239 3.80 0.62 -5.33
C ALA A 239 2.77 0.96 -6.42
N SER A 240 1.54 0.43 -6.31
CA SER A 240 0.44 0.76 -7.22
C SER A 240 0.03 2.21 -7.09
N ASN A 241 -0.02 2.74 -5.87
CA ASN A 241 -0.40 4.13 -5.63
C ASN A 241 0.69 5.11 -6.10
N ILE A 242 1.98 4.78 -5.93
CA ILE A 242 3.09 5.53 -6.54
C ILE A 242 2.92 5.56 -8.07
N HIS A 243 2.65 4.41 -8.70
CA HIS A 243 2.43 4.37 -10.15
C HIS A 243 1.22 5.19 -10.58
N GLN A 244 0.15 5.23 -9.79
CA GLN A 244 -1.02 6.08 -10.05
C GLN A 244 -0.64 7.58 -10.06
N ILE A 245 0.22 8.01 -9.13
CA ILE A 245 0.74 9.37 -9.09
C ILE A 245 1.62 9.67 -10.31
N LEU A 246 2.47 8.72 -10.73
CA LEU A 246 3.25 8.85 -11.98
C LEU A 246 2.34 9.02 -13.20
N LYS A 247 1.25 8.25 -13.27
CA LYS A 247 0.25 8.38 -14.34
C LYS A 247 -0.39 9.76 -14.35
N TYR A 248 -0.70 10.34 -13.18
CA TYR A 248 -1.24 11.71 -13.13
C TYR A 248 -0.25 12.75 -13.62
N PHE A 249 1.00 12.67 -13.17
CA PHE A 249 2.07 13.54 -13.66
C PHE A 249 2.17 13.50 -15.19
N LEU A 250 2.21 12.30 -15.78
CA LEU A 250 2.31 12.14 -17.24
C LEU A 250 1.09 12.69 -17.97
N LEU A 251 -0.12 12.45 -17.45
CA LEU A 251 -1.34 12.97 -18.06
C LEU A 251 -1.35 14.51 -18.06
N GLU A 252 -0.94 15.15 -16.96
CA GLU A 252 -0.82 16.61 -16.89
C GLU A 252 0.30 17.15 -17.81
N GLU A 253 1.44 16.46 -17.91
CA GLU A 253 2.52 16.83 -18.86
C GLU A 253 2.03 16.80 -20.32
N ASN A 254 1.08 15.91 -20.62
CA ASN A 254 0.41 15.84 -21.93
C ASN A 254 -0.86 16.70 -22.01
N SER A 255 -0.95 17.76 -21.19
CA SER A 255 -2.03 18.75 -21.17
C SER A 255 -3.43 18.16 -20.92
N LYS A 256 -3.53 17.00 -20.27
CA LYS A 256 -4.81 16.45 -19.83
C LYS A 256 -5.13 16.95 -18.43
N GLU A 257 -6.31 17.55 -18.28
CA GLU A 257 -6.77 18.05 -17.00
C GLU A 257 -7.08 16.89 -16.03
N ILE A 258 -6.53 16.98 -14.82
CA ILE A 258 -6.79 16.03 -13.74
C ILE A 258 -7.35 16.79 -12.55
N PRO A 259 -8.50 16.38 -12.00
CA PRO A 259 -9.03 17.01 -10.80
C PRO A 259 -7.99 16.94 -9.67
N LYS A 260 -7.62 18.10 -9.11
CA LYS A 260 -6.65 18.22 -8.00
C LYS A 260 -6.97 17.30 -6.82
N GLU A 261 -8.26 17.07 -6.59
CA GLU A 261 -8.73 16.15 -5.55
C GLU A 261 -8.24 14.71 -5.77
N LYS A 262 -8.17 14.22 -7.02
CA LYS A 262 -7.67 12.85 -7.31
C LYS A 262 -6.19 12.70 -6.96
N VAL A 263 -5.39 13.71 -7.28
CA VAL A 263 -3.96 13.77 -6.93
C VAL A 263 -3.79 13.81 -5.41
N ASN A 264 -4.52 14.69 -4.73
CA ASN A 264 -4.49 14.81 -3.27
C ASN A 264 -4.93 13.51 -2.58
N ASN A 265 -6.00 12.88 -3.04
CA ASN A 265 -6.49 11.62 -2.49
C ASN A 265 -5.44 10.52 -2.64
N SER A 266 -4.74 10.44 -3.77
CA SER A 266 -3.69 9.44 -3.98
C SER A 266 -2.47 9.68 -3.08
N LEU A 267 -2.05 10.94 -2.89
CA LEU A 267 -0.98 11.31 -1.97
C LEU A 267 -1.35 11.01 -0.50
N LEU A 268 -2.59 11.30 -0.10
CA LEU A 268 -3.09 10.99 1.24
C LEU A 268 -3.27 9.48 1.46
N ASP A 269 -3.70 8.72 0.45
CA ASP A 269 -3.75 7.26 0.51
C ASP A 269 -2.35 6.66 0.68
N LEU A 270 -1.34 7.24 0.02
CA LEU A 270 0.06 6.85 0.17
C LEU A 270 0.53 7.14 1.59
N LEU A 271 0.30 8.35 2.10
CA LEU A 271 0.64 8.76 3.47
C LEU A 271 -0.06 7.87 4.51
N PHE A 272 -1.31 7.47 4.26
CA PHE A 272 -2.05 6.53 5.10
C PHE A 272 -1.40 5.15 5.10
N LEU A 273 -1.06 4.60 3.93
CA LEU A 273 -0.39 3.30 3.83
C LEU A 273 0.98 3.31 4.54
N LEU A 274 1.74 4.40 4.41
CA LEU A 274 3.00 4.58 5.14
C LEU A 274 2.78 4.52 6.65
N SER A 275 1.73 5.14 7.18
CA SER A 275 1.41 5.09 8.61
C SER A 275 1.11 3.67 9.13
N LYS A 276 0.67 2.75 8.25
CA LYS A 276 0.44 1.34 8.59
C LYS A 276 1.74 0.51 8.61
N LYS A 277 2.86 1.09 8.19
CA LYS A 277 4.19 0.50 8.33
C LYS A 277 5.02 1.29 9.33
N GLY A 278 5.49 0.60 10.37
CA GLY A 278 6.45 1.16 11.32
C GLY A 278 7.73 1.60 10.61
N ASN A 279 8.41 0.67 9.94
CA ASN A 279 9.63 0.91 9.16
C ASN A 279 9.45 0.42 7.71
N LEU A 280 9.63 1.33 6.74
CA LEU A 280 9.53 1.00 5.33
C LEU A 280 10.90 0.57 4.77
N ASN A 281 11.02 -0.69 4.36
CA ASN A 281 12.18 -1.13 3.60
C ASN A 281 12.11 -0.63 2.14
N ILE A 282 12.89 0.41 1.82
CA ILE A 282 12.92 1.04 0.48
C ILE A 282 13.41 0.07 -0.60
N LYS A 283 14.41 -0.77 -0.34
CA LYS A 283 14.90 -1.78 -1.32
C LYS A 283 13.78 -2.76 -1.68
N LYS A 284 13.01 -3.21 -0.67
CA LYS A 284 11.84 -4.05 -0.90
C LYS A 284 10.75 -3.30 -1.68
N LEU A 285 10.50 -2.03 -1.35
CA LEU A 285 9.54 -1.22 -2.11
C LEU A 285 9.95 -1.06 -3.58
N LEU A 286 11.22 -0.78 -3.87
CA LEU A 286 11.73 -0.66 -5.24
C LEU A 286 11.49 -1.93 -6.05
N LYS A 287 11.69 -3.11 -5.44
CA LYS A 287 11.34 -4.39 -6.05
C LYS A 287 9.85 -4.47 -6.41
N PHE A 288 8.97 -4.03 -5.50
CA PHE A 288 7.53 -3.97 -5.75
C PHE A 288 7.13 -2.93 -6.82
N ILE A 289 7.84 -1.81 -6.90
CA ILE A 289 7.66 -0.84 -7.97
C ILE A 289 7.97 -1.48 -9.32
N LYS A 290 9.09 -2.20 -9.48
CA LYS A 290 9.40 -2.94 -10.72
C LYS A 290 8.27 -3.89 -11.12
N TYR A 291 7.72 -4.64 -10.17
CA TYR A 291 6.60 -5.55 -10.46
C TYR A 291 5.31 -4.81 -10.86
N SER A 292 4.94 -3.78 -10.10
CA SER A 292 3.78 -2.93 -10.42
C SER A 292 3.95 -2.27 -11.80
N TYR A 293 5.17 -1.89 -12.14
CA TYR A 293 5.50 -1.24 -13.40
C TYR A 293 5.31 -2.19 -14.60
N ILE A 294 5.75 -3.45 -14.51
CA ILE A 294 5.44 -4.50 -15.51
C ILE A 294 3.93 -4.74 -15.62
N SER A 295 3.22 -4.78 -14.50
CA SER A 295 1.76 -4.95 -14.48
C SER A 295 1.04 -3.83 -15.25
N ASN A 296 1.48 -2.58 -15.07
CA ASN A 296 0.91 -1.44 -15.79
C ASN A 296 1.36 -1.37 -17.26
N PHE A 297 2.54 -1.88 -17.60
CA PHE A 297 2.98 -2.00 -18.99
C PHE A 297 1.97 -2.78 -19.83
N PHE A 298 1.42 -3.88 -19.32
CA PHE A 298 0.40 -4.63 -20.06
C PHE A 298 -0.82 -3.77 -20.37
N LEU A 299 -1.35 -3.05 -19.39
CA LEU A 299 -2.48 -2.13 -19.58
C LEU A 299 -2.13 -1.06 -20.63
N SER A 300 -0.95 -0.47 -20.50
CA SER A 300 -0.49 0.61 -21.37
C SER A 300 -0.32 0.18 -22.83
N TYR A 301 0.15 -1.04 -23.05
CA TYR A 301 0.28 -1.59 -24.39
C TYR A 301 -1.07 -1.64 -25.12
N TYR A 302 -2.16 -1.99 -24.42
CA TYR A 302 -3.49 -2.06 -25.03
C TYR A 302 -4.16 -0.69 -25.17
N LEU A 303 -3.99 0.19 -24.18
CA LEU A 303 -4.61 1.52 -24.19
C LEU A 303 -3.73 2.53 -24.96
N ILE A 304 -4.12 2.82 -26.20
CA ILE A 304 -3.47 3.69 -27.21
C ILE A 304 -2.95 5.05 -26.68
N ASN A 305 -3.47 5.53 -25.55
CA ASN A 305 -3.21 6.87 -25.02
C ASN A 305 -2.32 6.93 -23.77
N THR A 306 -1.49 5.92 -23.52
CA THR A 306 -0.68 5.90 -22.30
C THR A 306 0.79 6.17 -22.59
N THR A 307 1.20 7.41 -22.33
CA THR A 307 2.60 7.72 -22.11
C THR A 307 3.09 6.94 -20.90
N PHE A 308 4.33 6.45 -20.97
CA PHE A 308 4.94 5.65 -19.92
C PHE A 308 6.18 6.36 -19.41
N TYR A 309 6.40 6.30 -18.10
CA TYR A 309 7.36 7.16 -17.42
C TYR A 309 8.78 6.63 -17.59
N ASP A 310 9.64 7.26 -18.38
CA ASP A 310 11.06 6.89 -18.42
C ASP A 310 11.76 7.38 -17.15
N PHE A 311 12.44 6.51 -16.39
CA PHE A 311 13.16 6.94 -15.18
C PHE A 311 14.49 7.65 -15.53
N SER A 312 14.51 8.45 -16.59
CA SER A 312 15.66 9.30 -16.95
C SER A 312 15.83 10.43 -15.95
N GLU A 313 17.04 10.97 -15.84
CA GLU A 313 17.36 11.99 -14.84
C GLU A 313 16.52 13.26 -15.01
N LYS A 314 16.31 13.70 -16.24
CA LYS A 314 15.47 14.86 -16.58
C LYS A 314 14.01 14.63 -16.17
N THR A 315 13.46 13.46 -16.44
CA THR A 315 12.07 13.13 -16.09
C THR A 315 11.91 13.04 -14.57
N LEU A 316 12.89 12.46 -13.86
CA LEU A 316 12.92 12.41 -12.39
C LEU A 316 12.90 13.80 -11.75
N GLU A 317 13.65 14.75 -12.29
CA GLU A 317 13.66 16.13 -11.81
C GLU A 317 12.28 16.81 -11.99
N LYS A 318 11.68 16.67 -13.17
CA LYS A 318 10.32 17.20 -13.43
C LYS A 318 9.29 16.60 -12.47
N LEU A 319 9.33 15.29 -12.26
CA LEU A 319 8.45 14.61 -11.33
C LEU A 319 8.67 15.08 -9.88
N PHE A 320 9.92 15.29 -9.47
CA PHE A 320 10.23 15.82 -8.15
C PHE A 320 9.62 17.20 -7.93
N ASN A 321 9.71 18.09 -8.93
CA ASN A 321 9.07 19.41 -8.89
C ASN A 321 7.55 19.30 -8.81
N TYR A 322 6.94 18.43 -9.63
CA TYR A 322 5.51 18.14 -9.59
C TYR A 322 5.04 17.68 -8.21
N LEU A 323 5.74 16.71 -7.63
CA LEU A 323 5.43 16.19 -6.29
C LEU A 323 5.60 17.27 -5.24
N THR A 324 6.65 18.08 -5.33
CA THR A 324 6.91 19.15 -4.38
C THR A 324 5.78 20.17 -4.34
N LEU A 325 5.27 20.58 -5.51
CA LEU A 325 4.14 21.50 -5.61
C LEU A 325 2.87 20.89 -5.01
N ASN A 326 2.57 19.63 -5.34
CA ASN A 326 1.36 18.97 -4.88
C ASN A 326 1.39 18.62 -3.38
N ILE A 327 2.52 18.16 -2.86
CA ILE A 327 2.68 17.82 -1.43
C ILE A 327 2.61 19.09 -0.57
N LYS A 328 3.19 20.22 -1.01
CA LYS A 328 3.07 21.51 -0.28
C LYS A 328 1.63 21.97 -0.09
N ASN A 329 0.73 21.59 -1.01
CA ASN A 329 -0.69 21.91 -0.92
C ASN A 329 -1.46 21.01 0.06
N ILE A 330 -0.84 19.96 0.59
CA ILE A 330 -1.45 19.02 1.53
C ILE A 330 -0.82 19.25 2.90
N GLU A 331 -1.59 19.82 3.83
CA GLU A 331 -1.14 19.96 5.22
C GLU A 331 -0.74 18.60 5.80
N ASN A 332 0.21 18.60 6.74
CA ASN A 332 0.50 17.44 7.58
C ASN A 332 1.03 16.19 6.85
N SER A 333 1.75 16.39 5.73
CA SER A 333 2.14 15.33 4.79
C SER A 333 3.65 15.21 4.53
N GLN A 334 4.51 15.80 5.38
CA GLN A 334 5.95 15.90 5.11
C GLN A 334 6.66 14.56 4.91
N GLU A 335 6.18 13.45 5.49
CA GLU A 335 6.74 12.10 5.27
C GLU A 335 6.80 11.72 3.78
N LEU A 336 5.91 12.26 2.94
CA LEU A 336 5.94 12.03 1.50
C LEU A 336 7.22 12.58 0.85
N PHE A 337 7.74 13.73 1.28
CA PHE A 337 9.00 14.26 0.78
C PHE A 337 10.15 13.27 1.04
N PHE A 338 10.28 12.83 2.29
CA PHE A 338 11.30 11.86 2.68
C PHE A 338 11.17 10.54 1.90
N LEU A 339 9.94 10.06 1.68
CA LEU A 339 9.70 8.88 0.87
C LEU A 339 10.24 9.06 -0.56
N PHE A 340 9.83 10.14 -1.24
CA PHE A 340 10.19 10.37 -2.63
C PHE A 340 11.68 10.66 -2.81
N ASP A 341 12.30 11.42 -1.90
CA ASP A 341 13.74 11.65 -1.88
C ASP A 341 14.52 10.33 -1.80
N MET A 342 14.18 9.49 -0.81
CA MET A 342 14.82 8.20 -0.63
C MET A 342 14.57 7.27 -1.82
N LEU A 343 13.36 7.30 -2.39
CA LEU A 343 13.00 6.47 -3.52
C LEU A 343 13.77 6.87 -4.78
N PHE A 344 13.80 8.17 -5.12
CA PHE A 344 14.51 8.67 -6.29
C PHE A 344 16.01 8.42 -6.20
N ALA A 345 16.60 8.61 -5.01
CA ALA A 345 18.01 8.26 -4.78
C ALA A 345 18.31 6.78 -5.04
N GLN A 346 17.36 5.87 -4.79
CA GLN A 346 17.52 4.45 -5.10
C GLN A 346 17.24 4.12 -6.57
N ILE A 347 16.22 4.75 -7.18
CA ILE A 347 15.92 4.58 -8.62
C ILE A 347 17.12 4.99 -9.47
N LYS A 348 17.74 6.14 -9.20
CA LYS A 348 18.93 6.62 -9.93
C LYS A 348 20.10 5.62 -9.91
N LYS A 349 20.19 4.76 -8.88
CA LYS A 349 21.27 3.78 -8.72
C LYS A 349 20.91 2.40 -9.26
N ASP A 350 19.66 2.16 -9.61
CA ASP A 350 19.16 0.84 -10.00
C ASP A 350 19.15 0.70 -11.53
N LYS A 351 20.23 0.13 -12.08
CA LYS A 351 20.37 -0.08 -13.53
C LYS A 351 19.20 -0.88 -14.12
N GLU A 352 18.62 -1.81 -13.36
CA GLU A 352 17.51 -2.65 -13.82
C GLU A 352 16.22 -1.86 -14.01
N ILE A 353 15.83 -0.97 -13.08
CA ILE A 353 14.60 -0.19 -13.27
C ILE A 353 14.73 0.81 -14.42
N ILE A 354 15.91 1.40 -14.59
CA ILE A 354 16.20 2.34 -15.68
C ILE A 354 16.09 1.61 -17.03
N ALA A 355 16.80 0.48 -17.18
CA ALA A 355 16.72 -0.36 -18.39
C ALA A 355 15.28 -0.82 -18.66
N LEU A 356 14.57 -1.28 -17.63
CA LEU A 356 13.17 -1.71 -17.73
C LEU A 356 12.28 -0.59 -18.25
N SER A 357 12.42 0.64 -17.74
CA SER A 357 11.63 1.80 -18.18
C SER A 357 11.90 2.24 -19.60
N LYS A 358 13.17 2.26 -20.00
CA LYS A 358 13.58 2.58 -21.37
C LYS A 358 12.99 1.56 -22.36
N SER A 359 13.17 0.27 -22.08
CA SER A 359 12.67 -0.80 -22.96
C SER A 359 11.15 -0.82 -23.05
N ILE A 360 10.42 -0.60 -21.94
CA ILE A 360 8.95 -0.50 -22.01
C ILE A 360 8.52 0.70 -22.86
N TYR A 361 9.13 1.86 -22.65
CA TYR A 361 8.82 3.06 -23.42
C TYR A 361 9.01 2.81 -24.93
N GLU A 362 10.14 2.20 -25.33
CA GLU A 362 10.42 1.85 -26.72
C GLU A 362 9.43 0.84 -27.31
N ILE A 363 8.97 -0.14 -26.53
CA ILE A 363 7.97 -1.12 -26.99
C ILE A 363 6.63 -0.41 -27.24
N ILE A 364 6.22 0.48 -26.35
CA ILE A 364 4.96 1.23 -26.51
C ILE A 364 5.02 2.15 -27.73
N GLN A 365 6.14 2.84 -27.95
CA GLN A 365 6.33 3.71 -29.12
C GLN A 365 6.33 2.92 -30.43
N ASN A 366 6.92 1.72 -30.46
CA ASN A 366 6.99 0.86 -31.65
C ASN A 366 5.87 -0.19 -31.70
N LYS A 367 4.72 0.07 -31.07
CA LYS A 367 3.63 -0.90 -30.94
C LYS A 367 3.16 -1.43 -32.30
N GLU A 368 2.96 -0.55 -33.28
CA GLU A 368 2.42 -0.92 -34.60
C GLU A 368 3.34 -1.90 -35.34
N GLU A 369 4.65 -1.63 -35.35
CA GLU A 369 5.64 -2.52 -35.94
C GLU A 369 5.67 -3.88 -35.25
N LEU A 370 5.57 -3.88 -33.91
CA LEU A 370 5.52 -5.11 -33.12
C LEU A 370 4.28 -5.95 -33.45
N GLU A 371 3.12 -5.30 -33.57
CA GLU A 371 1.87 -5.98 -33.94
C GLU A 371 1.91 -6.52 -35.37
N LEU A 372 2.48 -5.77 -36.32
CA LEU A 372 2.68 -6.25 -37.70
C LEU A 372 3.59 -7.48 -37.73
N LYS A 373 4.68 -7.49 -36.96
CA LYS A 373 5.55 -8.64 -36.81
C LYS A 373 4.76 -9.84 -36.26
N PHE A 374 3.99 -9.64 -35.19
CA PHE A 374 3.19 -10.71 -34.60
C PHE A 374 2.09 -11.24 -35.55
N LEU A 375 1.48 -10.37 -36.36
CA LEU A 375 0.45 -10.73 -37.35
C LEU A 375 1.01 -11.53 -38.52
N LYS A 376 2.20 -11.18 -39.04
CA LYS A 376 2.84 -11.90 -40.16
C LYS A 376 3.07 -13.39 -39.87
N HIS A 377 3.26 -13.74 -38.59
CA HIS A 377 3.54 -15.10 -38.15
C HIS A 377 2.30 -15.87 -37.66
N SER A 378 1.11 -15.26 -37.75
CA SER A 378 -0.16 -15.89 -37.38
C SER A 378 -1.00 -16.08 -38.65
N THR A 379 -1.08 -17.32 -39.14
CA THR A 379 -1.89 -17.70 -40.32
C THR A 379 -3.34 -18.03 -39.96
N ALA A 380 -3.71 -17.99 -38.68
CA ALA A 380 -5.07 -18.27 -38.24
C ALA A 380 -6.07 -17.30 -38.89
N GLU A 381 -7.20 -17.81 -39.35
CA GLU A 381 -8.30 -17.01 -39.92
C GLU A 381 -8.86 -16.03 -38.88
N ASN A 382 -8.90 -16.44 -37.60
CA ASN A 382 -9.28 -15.59 -36.49
C ASN A 382 -8.04 -14.93 -35.85
N LYS A 383 -7.64 -13.78 -36.40
CA LYS A 383 -6.47 -12.99 -35.96
C LYS A 383 -6.71 -12.14 -34.71
N GLU A 384 -7.83 -12.33 -34.01
CA GLU A 384 -8.28 -11.45 -32.94
C GLU A 384 -7.25 -11.25 -31.81
N ILE A 385 -6.57 -10.10 -31.84
CA ILE A 385 -5.82 -9.50 -30.71
C ILE A 385 -6.78 -9.09 -29.59
N SER A 386 -8.08 -9.02 -29.88
CA SER A 386 -9.13 -8.55 -28.99
C SER A 386 -9.28 -9.40 -27.73
N SER A 387 -8.63 -10.57 -27.61
CA SER A 387 -8.81 -11.57 -26.54
C SER A 387 -7.65 -11.71 -25.53
N LEU A 388 -6.67 -10.79 -25.52
CA LEU A 388 -5.36 -10.96 -24.84
C LEU A 388 -4.57 -12.20 -25.34
N GLN A 389 -5.05 -12.88 -26.37
CA GLN A 389 -4.46 -14.09 -26.93
C GLN A 389 -4.07 -13.84 -28.38
N ARG A 390 -2.98 -14.49 -28.78
CA ARG A 390 -2.62 -14.69 -30.18
C ARG A 390 -2.91 -16.15 -30.52
N VAL A 391 -3.64 -16.35 -31.61
CA VAL A 391 -3.98 -17.68 -32.14
C VAL A 391 -3.03 -18.01 -33.29
N PHE A 392 -2.48 -19.21 -33.26
CA PHE A 392 -1.70 -19.81 -34.34
C PHE A 392 -2.54 -20.93 -34.97
N GLU A 393 -2.20 -21.32 -36.20
CA GLU A 393 -2.88 -22.40 -36.88
C GLU A 393 -2.73 -23.72 -36.13
N ASN A 394 -1.53 -24.00 -35.62
CA ASN A 394 -1.22 -25.20 -34.84
C ASN A 394 -0.09 -24.94 -33.83
N GLU A 395 0.20 -25.94 -33.00
CA GLU A 395 1.24 -25.88 -31.98
C GLU A 395 2.66 -25.75 -32.56
N THR A 396 2.92 -26.41 -33.69
CA THR A 396 4.21 -26.34 -34.38
C THR A 396 4.53 -24.91 -34.80
N GLN A 397 3.58 -24.21 -35.42
CA GLN A 397 3.76 -22.81 -35.82
C GLN A 397 3.98 -21.88 -34.62
N LYS A 398 3.24 -22.09 -33.51
CA LYS A 398 3.47 -21.36 -32.26
C LYS A 398 4.91 -21.55 -31.77
N ASN A 399 5.39 -22.79 -31.75
CA ASN A 399 6.72 -23.13 -31.26
C ASN A 399 7.83 -22.61 -32.19
N GLU A 400 7.66 -22.70 -33.51
CA GLU A 400 8.57 -22.13 -34.50
C GLU A 400 8.65 -20.60 -34.38
N PHE A 401 7.52 -19.93 -34.15
CA PHE A 401 7.50 -18.49 -33.91
C PHE A 401 8.28 -18.11 -32.65
N ILE A 402 8.05 -18.80 -31.53
CA ILE A 402 8.78 -18.56 -30.28
C ILE A 402 10.27 -18.84 -30.48
N TYR A 403 10.62 -19.96 -31.12
CA TYR A 403 12.02 -20.35 -31.34
C TYR A 403 12.76 -19.37 -32.24
N SER A 404 12.19 -19.00 -33.39
CA SER A 404 12.81 -18.07 -34.33
C SER A 404 13.02 -16.66 -33.75
N ASN A 405 12.15 -16.22 -32.83
CA ASN A 405 12.20 -14.88 -32.28
C ASN A 405 12.88 -14.77 -30.90
N TYR A 406 12.83 -15.84 -30.10
CA TYR A 406 13.17 -15.82 -28.67
C TYR A 406 13.95 -17.06 -28.16
N SER A 407 14.39 -17.99 -29.02
CA SER A 407 15.12 -19.23 -28.63
C SER A 407 16.29 -19.02 -27.66
N ASN A 408 16.99 -17.89 -27.75
CA ASN A 408 18.18 -17.59 -26.95
C ASN A 408 17.92 -16.60 -25.79
N CYS A 409 16.67 -16.34 -25.43
CA CYS A 409 16.33 -15.32 -24.44
C CYS A 409 16.45 -15.86 -23.00
N LYS A 410 17.64 -15.74 -22.37
CA LYS A 410 17.77 -15.93 -20.91
C LYS A 410 17.17 -14.73 -20.18
N PHE A 411 16.34 -14.96 -19.17
CA PHE A 411 15.74 -13.87 -18.39
C PHE A 411 16.80 -13.12 -17.60
N LYS A 412 16.99 -11.83 -17.91
CA LYS A 412 17.93 -10.93 -17.24
C LYS A 412 17.35 -10.32 -15.96
N SER A 413 16.02 -10.21 -15.89
CA SER A 413 15.29 -9.65 -14.76
C SER A 413 14.52 -10.73 -14.00
N LYS A 414 14.75 -10.81 -12.68
CA LYS A 414 13.91 -11.63 -11.77
C LYS A 414 12.46 -11.12 -11.75
N ALA A 415 12.23 -9.85 -12.08
CA ALA A 415 10.90 -9.29 -12.13
C ALA A 415 10.10 -9.85 -13.31
N ILE A 416 10.70 -9.83 -14.51
CA ILE A 416 10.12 -10.39 -15.73
C ILE A 416 9.90 -11.90 -15.58
N MET A 417 10.91 -12.63 -15.10
CA MET A 417 10.84 -14.07 -14.90
C MET A 417 9.68 -14.47 -13.98
N LEU A 418 9.43 -13.69 -12.90
CA LEU A 418 8.29 -13.97 -12.02
C LEU A 418 6.95 -13.87 -12.76
N PHE A 419 6.73 -12.81 -13.56
CA PHE A 419 5.50 -12.70 -14.33
C PHE A 419 5.38 -13.80 -15.37
N TYR A 420 6.47 -14.10 -16.09
CA TYR A 420 6.50 -15.13 -17.12
C TYR A 420 6.15 -16.51 -16.56
N ASN A 421 6.73 -16.89 -15.41
CA ASN A 421 6.44 -18.18 -14.76
C ASN A 421 5.01 -18.29 -14.21
N ASN A 422 4.36 -17.16 -13.91
CA ASN A 422 2.96 -17.14 -13.49
C ASN A 422 1.98 -17.21 -14.68
N MET A 423 2.47 -17.13 -15.92
CA MET A 423 1.66 -17.27 -17.13
C MET A 423 1.81 -18.69 -17.70
N GLN A 424 0.74 -19.47 -17.60
CA GLN A 424 0.64 -20.79 -18.24
C GLN A 424 0.24 -20.66 -19.72
N ASP A 425 0.53 -21.68 -20.52
CA ASP A 425 0.00 -21.75 -21.89
C ASP A 425 -1.49 -22.11 -21.83
N ILE A 426 -2.31 -21.38 -22.60
CA ILE A 426 -3.78 -21.45 -22.54
C ILE A 426 -4.31 -22.64 -23.36
N ALA A 427 -3.69 -22.89 -24.51
CA ALA A 427 -3.94 -24.03 -25.39
C ALA A 427 -2.73 -24.26 -26.29
N ASN A 428 -2.63 -25.44 -26.90
CA ASN A 428 -1.47 -25.84 -27.70
C ASN A 428 -1.15 -24.85 -28.84
N ASN A 429 -2.15 -24.22 -29.47
CA ASN A 429 -1.98 -23.24 -30.55
C ASN A 429 -2.25 -21.78 -30.13
N LYS A 430 -2.37 -21.46 -28.84
CA LYS A 430 -2.66 -20.10 -28.35
C LYS A 430 -1.57 -19.60 -27.42
N LEU A 431 -1.30 -18.31 -27.48
CA LEU A 431 -0.32 -17.66 -26.62
C LEU A 431 -0.87 -16.37 -26.02
N ASP A 432 -0.69 -16.19 -24.71
CA ASP A 432 -1.01 -14.92 -24.06
C ASP A 432 -0.07 -13.82 -24.57
N ILE A 433 -0.62 -12.72 -25.08
CA ILE A 433 0.17 -11.61 -25.63
C ILE A 433 1.07 -11.00 -24.54
N ARG A 434 0.66 -11.00 -23.27
CA ARG A 434 1.49 -10.50 -22.17
C ARG A 434 2.77 -11.32 -22.03
N LYS A 435 2.73 -12.62 -22.34
CA LYS A 435 3.91 -13.49 -22.38
C LYS A 435 4.87 -13.08 -23.49
N LEU A 436 4.35 -12.72 -24.67
CA LEU A 436 5.16 -12.16 -25.76
C LEU A 436 5.77 -10.81 -25.39
N LEU A 437 4.98 -9.93 -24.77
CA LEU A 437 5.46 -8.64 -24.30
C LEU A 437 6.59 -8.79 -23.27
N LEU A 438 6.53 -9.79 -22.38
CA LEU A 438 7.62 -10.09 -21.44
C LEU A 438 8.89 -10.59 -22.15
N LEU A 439 8.76 -11.40 -23.20
CA LEU A 439 9.90 -11.87 -23.99
C LEU A 439 10.54 -10.71 -24.76
N GLU A 440 9.73 -9.85 -25.39
CA GLU A 440 10.26 -8.66 -26.08
C GLU A 440 10.89 -7.67 -25.13
N LEU A 441 10.28 -7.47 -23.96
CA LEU A 441 10.86 -6.65 -22.90
C LEU A 441 12.22 -7.21 -22.46
N ASN A 442 12.32 -8.52 -22.20
CA ASN A 442 13.58 -9.14 -21.81
C ASN A 442 14.66 -9.02 -22.89
N LYS A 443 14.27 -9.15 -24.17
CA LYS A 443 15.17 -9.04 -25.32
C LYS A 443 15.75 -7.63 -25.45
N ARG A 444 14.90 -6.60 -25.30
CA ARG A 444 15.29 -5.18 -25.42
C ARG A 444 16.00 -4.63 -24.19
N MET A 445 15.91 -5.29 -23.04
CA MET A 445 16.64 -4.87 -21.85
C MET A 445 18.16 -5.04 -22.03
N GLU A 446 18.85 -3.92 -22.19
CA GLU A 446 20.31 -3.81 -22.15
C GLU A 446 20.82 -3.85 -20.71
N LEU A 447 20.73 -5.02 -20.08
CA LEU A 447 21.46 -5.31 -18.85
C LEU A 447 22.79 -5.97 -19.22
N THR A 448 23.89 -5.23 -19.11
CA THR A 448 25.22 -5.83 -19.04
C THR A 448 25.35 -6.51 -17.69
N ASN A 449 25.64 -7.81 -17.69
CA ASN A 449 26.02 -8.52 -16.47
C ASN A 449 27.38 -7.95 -16.04
N GLU A 450 27.42 -7.20 -14.94
CA GLU A 450 28.64 -6.98 -14.15
C GLU A 450 28.78 -8.11 -13.13
#